data_AF-A0A0E0IBS6-F1
#
_entry.id   AF-A0A0E0IBS6-F1
#
_cell.length_a   1.000
_cell.length_b   1.000
_cell.length_c   1.000
_cell.angle_alpha   90.00
_cell.angle_beta   90.00
_cell.angle_gamma   90.00
#
_symmetry.space_group_name_H-M   'P 1'
#
loop_
_entity.id
_entity.type
_entity.pdbx_description
1 polymer ?
#
loop_
_entity_poly.entity_id
_entity_poly.type
_entity_poly.pdbx_seq_one_letter_code
_entity_poly.pdbx_strand_id
1 'polypeptide(L)'
;MYVTRPLSRYLDNPDAAAERPPEGPGSGFLVVEDEAAVERATVCCGLLDVGEDDIVLFVPIVGEPLSAGRYYVVKAIGHHAGMVLACSREEDKTRILFFSFVDDAPPRPFHHGDIYQQVEVVAVAQAPHCLRGFKAVAVAPDGIPPSLLRRKGWEVSKAMRTSYDGLSDDAHGIDWPLRRRMPDLDGFAIGAGGSPAAVVGKWYCPFMFIRDGERRLKDQVNRCMFYEMTLEQRWEEIYSCDNTHWGSISGKQPDDEVKVNVTVRRSTALLGGTGAVVQEGGPQVVDGVMWF
;
A
#
# COMPACT_ATOMS: atom_id res chain seq x y z
N MET A 1 -1.03 2.71 -3.20
CA MET A 1 -1.79 1.49 -2.85
C MET A 1 -0.93 0.28 -3.20
N TYR A 2 -0.93 -0.76 -2.38
CA TYR A 2 -0.09 -1.93 -2.58
C TYR A 2 -0.95 -3.16 -2.81
N VAL A 3 -0.56 -3.94 -3.82
CA VAL A 3 -1.07 -5.30 -4.00
C VAL A 3 -0.13 -6.28 -3.33
N THR A 4 -0.66 -7.36 -2.77
CA THR A 4 0.13 -8.39 -2.13
C THR A 4 0.64 -9.41 -3.13
N ARG A 5 1.83 -9.92 -2.85
CA ARG A 5 2.41 -11.08 -3.53
C ARG A 5 3.08 -11.97 -2.49
N PRO A 6 2.96 -13.30 -2.61
CA PRO A 6 3.57 -14.22 -1.67
C PRO A 6 5.08 -14.25 -1.87
N LEU A 7 5.83 -14.46 -0.80
CA LEU A 7 7.29 -14.52 -0.82
C LEU A 7 7.79 -15.70 -1.66
N SER A 8 7.12 -16.85 -1.59
CA SER A 8 7.47 -18.04 -2.37
C SER A 8 7.56 -17.78 -3.87
N ARG A 9 6.72 -16.89 -4.40
CA ARG A 9 6.76 -16.47 -5.82
C ARG A 9 8.13 -15.95 -6.24
N TYR A 10 8.77 -15.13 -5.40
CA TYR A 10 10.07 -14.53 -5.71
C TYR A 10 11.23 -15.48 -5.43
N LEU A 11 11.06 -16.41 -4.49
CA LEU A 11 12.02 -17.49 -4.26
C LEU A 11 12.07 -18.45 -5.45
N ASP A 12 10.90 -18.78 -6.02
CA ASP A 12 10.78 -19.70 -7.15
C ASP A 12 11.15 -19.03 -8.48
N ASN A 13 10.84 -17.73 -8.63
CA ASN A 13 11.16 -16.96 -9.82
C ASN A 13 11.68 -15.55 -9.45
N PRO A 14 13.01 -15.39 -9.30
CA PRO A 14 13.62 -14.10 -9.00
C PRO A 14 13.30 -13.00 -10.03
N ASP A 15 13.08 -13.35 -11.29
CA ASP A 15 12.75 -12.39 -12.35
C ASP A 15 11.37 -11.74 -12.14
N ALA A 16 10.49 -12.37 -11.34
CA ALA A 16 9.21 -11.78 -10.97
C ALA A 16 9.37 -10.46 -10.20
N ALA A 17 10.52 -10.21 -9.57
CA ALA A 17 10.80 -8.93 -8.91
C ALA A 17 10.88 -7.75 -9.89
N ALA A 18 11.14 -8.00 -11.18
CA ALA A 18 11.19 -6.97 -12.22
C ALA A 18 9.81 -6.61 -12.80
N GLU A 19 8.75 -7.32 -12.38
CA GLU A 19 7.37 -7.02 -12.76
C GLU A 19 7.02 -5.59 -12.34
N ARG A 20 6.38 -4.84 -13.25
CA ARG A 20 5.86 -3.51 -12.90
C ARG A 20 4.58 -3.66 -12.10
N PRO A 21 4.34 -2.77 -11.11
CA PRO A 21 3.07 -2.73 -10.40
C PRO A 21 1.86 -2.70 -11.37
N PRO A 22 0.81 -3.50 -11.12
CA PRO A 22 -0.28 -3.73 -12.08
C PRO A 22 -1.22 -2.54 -12.30
N GLU A 23 -1.09 -1.47 -11.52
CA GLU A 23 -2.02 -0.35 -11.50
C GLU A 23 -1.33 1.00 -11.71
N GLY A 24 -2.12 2.04 -11.99
CA GLY A 24 -1.65 3.38 -12.32
C GLY A 24 -0.66 4.02 -11.30
N PRO A 25 -0.25 5.27 -11.55
CA PRO A 25 0.75 5.95 -10.72
C PRO A 25 0.40 5.86 -9.23
N GLY A 26 1.39 5.48 -8.39
CA GLY A 26 1.18 5.30 -6.94
C GLY A 26 0.81 3.88 -6.50
N SER A 27 0.89 2.88 -7.40
CA SER A 27 0.73 1.46 -7.06
C SER A 27 2.08 0.81 -6.69
N GLY A 28 2.07 -0.23 -5.86
CA GLY A 28 3.29 -0.94 -5.45
C GLY A 28 3.01 -2.40 -5.06
N PHE A 29 4.07 -3.13 -4.74
CA PHE A 29 3.97 -4.50 -4.24
C PHE A 29 4.28 -4.57 -2.75
N LEU A 30 3.47 -5.30 -1.99
CA LEU A 30 3.79 -5.72 -0.63
C LEU A 30 4.08 -7.21 -0.68
N VAL A 31 5.24 -7.63 -0.17
CA VAL A 31 5.60 -9.05 -0.10
C VAL A 31 5.11 -9.60 1.24
N VAL A 32 4.26 -10.62 1.18
CA VAL A 32 3.71 -11.30 2.35
C VAL A 32 4.32 -12.69 2.42
N GLU A 33 4.71 -13.12 3.62
CA GLU A 33 5.22 -14.46 3.84
C GLU A 33 4.07 -15.47 3.79
N ASP A 34 4.20 -16.49 2.96
CA ASP A 34 3.25 -17.60 2.83
C ASP A 34 3.82 -18.89 3.40
N GLU A 35 2.97 -19.87 3.69
CA GLU A 35 3.36 -21.15 4.32
C GLU A 35 4.51 -21.85 3.58
N ALA A 36 4.50 -21.84 2.24
CA ALA A 36 5.56 -22.46 1.45
C ALA A 36 6.92 -21.75 1.59
N ALA A 37 6.92 -20.44 1.85
CA ALA A 37 8.14 -19.71 2.16
C ALA A 37 8.64 -19.99 3.59
N VAL A 38 7.72 -20.10 4.56
CA VAL A 38 8.05 -20.46 5.95
C VAL A 38 8.72 -21.83 6.02
N GLU A 39 8.19 -22.82 5.32
CA GLU A 39 8.76 -24.18 5.28
C GLU A 39 10.15 -24.23 4.64
N ARG A 40 10.47 -23.27 3.75
CA ARG A 40 11.76 -23.14 3.08
C ARG A 40 12.74 -22.22 3.82
N ALA A 41 12.32 -21.55 4.89
CA ALA A 41 13.04 -20.44 5.48
C ALA A 41 14.41 -20.86 6.07
N THR A 42 15.46 -20.70 5.26
CA THR A 42 16.81 -20.30 5.69
C THR A 42 17.16 -18.88 5.20
N VAL A 43 16.22 -18.16 4.57
CA VAL A 43 16.47 -16.89 3.88
C VAL A 43 15.44 -15.83 4.29
N CYS A 44 15.97 -14.76 4.88
CA CYS A 44 15.24 -13.70 5.54
C CYS A 44 14.46 -12.77 4.61
N CYS A 45 13.21 -12.50 4.95
CA CYS A 45 12.45 -11.34 4.49
C CYS A 45 11.71 -10.72 5.68
N GLY A 46 11.82 -9.40 5.83
CA GLY A 46 11.10 -8.61 6.85
C GLY A 46 11.95 -8.11 8.01
N LEU A 47 11.98 -6.78 8.19
CA LEU A 47 12.55 -5.99 9.31
C LEU A 47 14.05 -6.16 9.61
N LEU A 48 14.74 -5.04 9.80
CA LEU A 48 16.10 -5.07 10.34
C LEU A 48 16.02 -4.85 11.86
N ASP A 49 16.42 -5.84 12.64
CA ASP A 49 16.64 -5.72 14.09
C ASP A 49 18.11 -5.34 14.33
N VAL A 50 18.36 -4.10 14.72
CA VAL A 50 19.72 -3.60 15.03
C VAL A 50 19.97 -3.58 16.55
N GLY A 51 19.07 -4.18 17.35
CA GLY A 51 19.10 -4.20 18.82
C GLY A 51 17.72 -3.88 19.41
N GLU A 52 17.57 -4.10 20.73
CA GLU A 52 16.29 -4.08 21.48
C GLU A 52 15.39 -2.82 21.29
N ASP A 53 15.89 -1.73 20.69
CA ASP A 53 15.17 -0.45 20.56
C ASP A 53 14.97 0.08 19.11
N ASP A 54 15.53 -0.55 18.07
CA ASP A 54 15.51 -0.01 16.69
C ASP A 54 14.92 -0.98 15.66
N ILE A 55 13.58 -1.14 15.72
CA ILE A 55 12.83 -1.87 14.70
C ILE A 55 12.44 -0.92 13.55
N VAL A 56 12.84 -1.26 12.32
CA VAL A 56 12.54 -0.47 11.12
C VAL A 56 11.81 -1.28 10.04
N LEU A 57 10.80 -0.66 9.44
CA LEU A 57 10.04 -1.19 8.32
C LEU A 57 10.57 -0.65 7.00
N PHE A 58 10.78 -1.54 6.03
CA PHE A 58 11.07 -1.17 4.65
C PHE A 58 9.77 -1.14 3.85
N VAL A 59 9.37 0.05 3.41
CA VAL A 59 8.20 0.25 2.55
C VAL A 59 8.67 0.47 1.12
N PRO A 60 8.36 -0.43 0.17
CA PRO A 60 8.80 -0.29 -1.23
C PRO A 60 8.27 1.01 -1.84
N ILE A 61 9.07 1.67 -2.67
CA ILE A 61 8.63 2.89 -3.35
C ILE A 61 7.53 2.55 -4.37
N VAL A 62 6.48 3.36 -4.39
CA VAL A 62 5.38 3.21 -5.35
C VAL A 62 5.82 3.53 -6.78
N GLY A 63 5.29 2.78 -7.75
CA GLY A 63 5.57 2.95 -9.17
C GLY A 63 6.84 2.26 -9.66
N GLU A 64 7.67 1.72 -8.76
CA GLU A 64 8.89 0.99 -9.11
C GLU A 64 8.71 -0.52 -8.91
N PRO A 65 9.39 -1.35 -9.71
CA PRO A 65 9.46 -2.79 -9.48
C PRO A 65 10.28 -3.11 -8.22
N LEU A 66 10.03 -4.26 -7.59
CA LEU A 66 10.79 -4.67 -6.40
C LEU A 66 12.29 -4.86 -6.71
N SER A 67 12.64 -5.19 -7.95
CA SER A 67 14.02 -5.32 -8.41
C SER A 67 14.82 -4.01 -8.36
N ALA A 68 14.15 -2.85 -8.30
CA ALA A 68 14.82 -1.58 -8.08
C ALA A 68 15.44 -1.50 -6.67
N GLY A 69 14.95 -2.31 -5.73
CA GLY A 69 15.49 -2.40 -4.37
C GLY A 69 15.36 -1.09 -3.59
N ARG A 70 14.44 -0.20 -3.96
CA ARG A 70 14.28 1.11 -3.32
C ARG A 70 13.15 1.11 -2.30
N TYR A 71 13.43 1.67 -1.13
CA TYR A 71 12.53 1.66 0.01
C TYR A 71 12.56 2.98 0.77
N TYR A 72 11.44 3.31 1.38
CA TYR A 72 11.39 4.19 2.55
C TYR A 72 11.66 3.37 3.81
N VAL A 73 12.48 3.89 4.72
CA VAL A 73 12.79 3.20 5.97
C VAL A 73 12.08 3.90 7.11
N VAL A 74 11.09 3.24 7.68
CA VAL A 74 10.19 3.81 8.67
C VAL A 74 10.52 3.23 10.04
N LYS A 75 10.65 4.07 11.07
CA LYS A 75 10.76 3.58 12.44
C LYS A 75 9.42 3.01 12.90
N ALA A 76 9.39 1.73 13.23
CA ALA A 76 8.18 1.06 13.68
C ALA A 76 7.86 1.34 15.16
N ILE A 77 8.90 1.51 15.98
CA ILE A 77 8.78 1.68 17.44
C ILE A 77 9.59 2.88 17.96
N GLY A 78 9.48 3.13 19.27
CA GLY A 78 10.29 4.13 19.98
C GLY A 78 9.69 5.54 19.97
N HIS A 79 10.55 6.54 20.22
CA HIS A 79 10.16 7.96 20.26
C HIS A 79 9.80 8.48 18.86
N HIS A 80 10.52 8.02 17.84
CA HIS A 80 10.38 8.44 16.45
C HIS A 80 9.48 7.50 15.63
N ALA A 81 8.62 6.72 16.30
CA ALA A 81 7.70 5.80 15.63
C ALA A 81 6.84 6.54 14.59
N GLY A 82 6.77 5.98 13.38
CA GLY A 82 6.10 6.56 12.21
C GLY A 82 6.88 7.61 11.43
N MET A 83 8.08 7.99 11.89
CA MET A 83 8.98 8.85 11.11
C MET A 83 9.79 8.02 10.11
N VAL A 84 10.14 8.66 8.99
CA VAL A 84 11.01 8.09 7.96
C VAL A 84 12.44 8.52 8.26
N LEU A 85 13.38 7.57 8.17
CA LEU A 85 14.80 7.87 8.26
C LEU A 85 15.25 8.64 7.03
N ALA A 86 16.07 9.65 7.25
CA ALA A 86 16.66 10.44 6.18
C ALA A 86 18.15 10.14 6.06
N CYS A 87 18.64 10.11 4.82
CA CYS A 87 20.06 10.14 4.53
C CYS A 87 20.63 11.51 4.92
N SER A 88 21.79 11.52 5.57
CA SER A 88 22.57 12.75 5.77
C SER A 88 23.20 13.19 4.46
N ARG A 89 23.65 14.43 4.39
CA ARG A 89 24.45 14.92 3.26
C ARG A 89 25.93 14.81 3.56
N GLU A 90 26.72 14.81 2.50
CA GLU A 90 28.19 14.87 2.61
C GLU A 90 28.67 16.14 3.37
N GLU A 91 27.92 17.24 3.27
CA GLU A 91 28.17 18.48 4.02
C GLU A 91 27.98 18.36 5.54
N ASP A 92 27.17 17.39 5.99
CA ASP A 92 26.90 17.13 7.43
C ASP A 92 28.02 16.33 8.11
N LYS A 93 29.16 16.16 7.43
CA LYS A 93 30.35 15.51 8.00
C LYS A 93 31.07 16.45 8.95
N THR A 94 30.96 16.17 10.24
CA THR A 94 31.79 16.79 11.26
C THR A 94 33.20 16.19 11.20
N ARG A 95 34.19 17.02 10.82
CA ARG A 95 35.62 16.68 10.84
C ARG A 95 36.25 17.11 12.16
N ILE A 96 36.69 16.15 12.96
CA ILE A 96 37.47 16.39 14.18
C ILE A 96 38.82 15.70 14.06
N LEU A 97 39.90 16.49 14.04
CA LEU A 97 41.28 16.02 13.86
C LEU A 97 41.44 15.18 12.55
N PHE A 98 41.74 13.88 12.68
CA PHE A 98 41.90 12.92 11.58
C PHE A 98 40.66 12.03 11.36
N PHE A 99 39.59 12.21 12.15
CA PHE A 99 38.36 11.43 12.05
C PHE A 99 37.24 12.28 11.45
N SER A 100 36.47 11.67 10.54
CA SER A 100 35.22 12.24 10.05
C SER A 100 34.05 11.45 10.66
N PHE A 101 33.17 12.16 11.36
CA PHE A 101 31.91 11.63 11.84
C PHE A 101 30.78 12.18 10.97
N VAL A 102 29.80 11.34 10.66
CA VAL A 102 28.58 11.80 9.99
C VAL A 102 27.55 11.96 11.09
N ASP A 103 27.08 13.18 11.28
CA ASP A 103 25.93 13.42 12.13
C ASP A 103 24.68 12.98 11.35
N ASP A 104 24.01 11.96 11.86
CA ASP A 104 22.85 11.39 11.20
C ASP A 104 21.71 12.41 11.17
N ALA A 105 21.12 12.61 9.99
CA ALA A 105 19.94 13.43 9.85
C ALA A 105 18.81 12.85 10.73
N PRO A 106 18.11 13.67 11.51
CA PRO A 106 17.05 13.18 12.38
C PRO A 106 15.91 12.58 11.55
N PRO A 107 15.24 11.52 12.04
CA PRO A 107 14.03 10.99 11.41
C PRO A 107 12.99 12.10 11.26
N ARG A 108 12.33 12.16 10.11
CA ARG A 108 11.36 13.22 9.79
C ARG A 108 10.09 12.66 9.15
N PRO A 109 8.97 13.40 9.13
CA PRO A 109 7.73 12.93 8.53
C PRO A 109 7.91 12.57 7.06
N PHE A 110 7.13 11.60 6.58
CA PHE A 110 7.15 11.19 5.17
C PHE A 110 6.91 12.38 4.24
N HIS A 111 7.74 12.47 3.20
CA HIS A 111 7.61 13.45 2.14
C HIS A 111 7.96 12.80 0.80
N HIS A 112 6.97 12.64 -0.07
CA HIS A 112 7.13 11.87 -1.32
C HIS A 112 8.25 12.39 -2.24
N GLY A 113 8.46 13.72 -2.27
CA GLY A 113 9.48 14.37 -3.10
C GLY A 113 10.87 14.45 -2.46
N ASP A 114 11.03 13.94 -1.23
CA ASP A 114 12.31 13.99 -0.52
C ASP A 114 13.16 12.77 -0.90
N ILE A 115 14.08 12.97 -1.86
CA ILE A 115 15.00 11.93 -2.34
C ILE A 115 15.92 11.39 -1.22
N TYR A 116 16.17 12.16 -0.16
CA TYR A 116 17.01 11.71 0.95
C TYR A 116 16.27 10.72 1.87
N GLN A 117 14.95 10.59 1.78
CA GLN A 117 14.19 9.54 2.49
C GLN A 117 14.24 8.17 1.80
N GLN A 118 14.83 8.11 0.60
CA GLN A 118 14.87 6.91 -0.22
C GLN A 118 16.25 6.24 -0.12
N VAL A 119 16.23 4.94 0.16
CA VAL A 119 17.44 4.10 0.16
C VAL A 119 17.28 2.95 -0.80
N GLU A 120 18.38 2.58 -1.45
CA GLU A 120 18.52 1.38 -2.24
C GLU A 120 19.19 0.29 -1.38
N VAL A 121 18.56 -0.87 -1.28
CA VAL A 121 19.08 -2.03 -0.57
C VAL A 121 19.72 -2.99 -1.58
N VAL A 122 21.01 -3.23 -1.40
CA VAL A 122 21.82 -4.07 -2.29
C VAL A 122 22.30 -5.30 -1.52
N ALA A 123 22.05 -6.49 -2.08
CA ALA A 123 22.58 -7.73 -1.55
C ALA A 123 24.11 -7.79 -1.73
N VAL A 124 24.83 -8.12 -0.67
CA VAL A 124 26.28 -8.28 -0.69
C VAL A 124 26.61 -9.77 -0.60
N ALA A 125 27.19 -10.32 -1.67
CA ALA A 125 27.82 -11.62 -1.60
C ALA A 125 29.12 -11.49 -0.81
N GLN A 126 29.14 -12.00 0.42
CA GLN A 126 30.39 -12.21 1.13
C GLN A 126 30.99 -13.58 0.74
N ALA A 127 32.25 -13.80 1.10
CA ALA A 127 33.06 -14.98 0.81
C ALA A 127 32.27 -16.31 0.89
N PRO A 128 32.73 -17.40 0.23
CA PRO A 128 31.98 -18.67 0.05
C PRO A 128 31.47 -19.38 1.32
N HIS A 129 31.74 -18.85 2.52
CA HIS A 129 31.35 -19.38 3.82
C HIS A 129 30.61 -18.35 4.70
N CYS A 130 30.23 -17.18 4.18
CA CYS A 130 29.53 -16.13 4.91
C CYS A 130 28.08 -15.99 4.45
N LEU A 131 27.19 -15.70 5.40
CA LEU A 131 25.79 -15.39 5.16
C LEU A 131 25.65 -14.20 4.20
N ARG A 132 24.64 -14.28 3.33
CA ARG A 132 24.31 -13.22 2.35
C ARG A 132 23.68 -12.06 3.10
N GLY A 133 24.47 -11.03 3.40
CA GLY A 133 23.97 -9.82 4.05
C GLY A 133 23.61 -8.72 3.05
N PHE A 134 23.16 -7.58 3.57
CA PHE A 134 22.76 -6.42 2.78
C PHE A 134 23.62 -5.19 3.07
N LYS A 135 23.53 -4.22 2.17
CA LYS A 135 24.08 -2.87 2.33
C LYS A 135 23.04 -1.89 1.81
N ALA A 136 22.88 -0.74 2.48
CA ALA A 136 22.11 0.36 1.91
C ALA A 136 22.99 1.37 1.17
N VAL A 137 22.43 1.99 0.15
CA VAL A 137 22.97 3.13 -0.60
C VAL A 137 21.90 4.21 -0.62
N ALA A 138 22.29 5.48 -0.46
CA ALA A 138 21.33 6.57 -0.59
C ALA A 138 20.98 6.75 -2.06
N VAL A 139 19.71 7.02 -2.35
CA VAL A 139 19.29 7.34 -3.74
C VAL A 139 19.76 8.75 -4.13
N ALA A 140 19.88 9.65 -3.15
CA ALA A 140 20.46 10.98 -3.33
C ALA A 140 21.97 10.89 -3.68
N PRO A 141 22.47 11.59 -4.72
CA PRO A 141 23.87 11.49 -5.17
C PRO A 141 24.92 11.86 -4.10
N ASP A 142 24.58 12.79 -3.22
CA ASP A 142 25.39 13.28 -2.10
C ASP A 142 24.91 12.71 -0.75
N GLY A 143 24.00 11.74 -0.80
CA GLY A 143 23.38 11.15 0.38
C GLY A 143 24.25 10.10 1.05
N ILE A 144 24.22 10.08 2.37
CA ILE A 144 24.85 9.08 3.22
C ILE A 144 23.73 8.34 3.95
N PRO A 145 23.63 7.00 3.81
CA PRO A 145 22.61 6.23 4.51
C PRO A 145 22.64 6.44 6.04
N PRO A 146 21.48 6.30 6.70
CA PRO A 146 21.38 6.29 8.16
C PRO A 146 22.38 5.29 8.77
N SER A 147 22.97 5.62 9.92
CA SER A 147 24.04 4.82 10.55
C SER A 147 23.69 3.34 10.69
N LEU A 148 22.44 3.02 11.01
CA LEU A 148 21.95 1.64 11.17
C LEU A 148 22.04 0.81 9.88
N LEU A 149 21.99 1.46 8.71
CA LEU A 149 22.10 0.82 7.40
C LEU A 149 23.47 0.98 6.73
N ARG A 150 24.35 1.78 7.33
CA ARG A 150 25.68 2.14 6.79
C ARG A 150 26.66 0.98 6.86
N ARG A 151 26.52 0.09 7.86
CA ARG A 151 27.34 -1.12 7.97
C ARG A 151 27.03 -2.06 6.80
N LYS A 152 28.02 -2.81 6.34
CA LYS A 152 27.81 -3.85 5.32
C LYS A 152 27.51 -5.18 5.99
N GLY A 153 26.70 -5.99 5.33
CA GLY A 153 26.40 -7.35 5.77
C GLY A 153 25.38 -7.40 6.91
N TRP A 154 24.51 -6.40 7.02
CA TRP A 154 23.40 -6.50 7.97
C TRP A 154 22.37 -7.50 7.48
N GLU A 155 21.69 -8.16 8.42
CA GLU A 155 20.72 -9.20 8.18
C GLU A 155 19.34 -8.74 8.63
N VAL A 156 18.34 -9.16 7.88
CA VAL A 156 16.93 -8.86 8.14
C VAL A 156 16.38 -10.01 8.99
N SER A 157 15.63 -9.74 10.05
CA SER A 157 15.04 -10.74 10.93
C SER A 157 13.57 -10.42 11.21
N LYS A 158 12.75 -11.47 11.21
CA LYS A 158 11.32 -11.35 11.51
C LYS A 158 11.15 -10.89 12.96
N ALA A 159 10.51 -9.75 13.15
CA ALA A 159 10.09 -9.34 14.49
C ALA A 159 8.97 -10.24 15.00
N MET A 160 9.08 -10.65 16.25
CA MET A 160 8.24 -11.72 16.82
C MET A 160 6.80 -11.28 17.12
N ARG A 161 6.49 -9.97 17.10
CA ARG A 161 5.15 -9.41 17.30
C ARG A 161 5.05 -8.00 16.75
N THR A 162 4.14 -7.76 15.82
CA THR A 162 3.85 -6.40 15.34
C THR A 162 2.37 -6.25 15.00
N SER A 163 1.87 -5.01 14.94
CA SER A 163 0.48 -4.67 14.64
C SER A 163 0.02 -5.05 13.22
N TYR A 164 0.84 -5.76 12.44
CA TYR A 164 0.55 -6.19 11.06
C TYR A 164 0.56 -7.72 10.86
N ASP A 165 0.48 -8.51 11.95
CA ASP A 165 0.29 -9.98 11.91
C ASP A 165 -1.00 -10.42 11.16
N GLY A 166 -1.85 -9.48 10.72
CA GLY A 166 -3.06 -9.73 9.94
C GLY A 166 -2.97 -9.43 8.44
N LEU A 167 -1.77 -9.15 7.90
CA LEU A 167 -1.58 -9.01 6.45
C LEU A 167 -1.70 -10.39 5.78
N SER A 168 -2.73 -10.58 4.96
CA SER A 168 -2.92 -11.77 4.13
C SER A 168 -2.57 -11.50 2.67
N ASP A 169 -2.26 -12.56 1.92
CA ASP A 169 -2.17 -12.47 0.47
C ASP A 169 -3.56 -12.50 -0.18
N ASP A 170 -4.38 -11.49 0.11
CA ASP A 170 -5.76 -11.35 -0.40
C ASP A 170 -6.01 -10.02 -1.12
N ALA A 171 -5.00 -9.15 -1.16
CA ALA A 171 -5.06 -7.83 -1.77
C ALA A 171 -4.44 -7.86 -3.18
N HIS A 172 -5.11 -8.51 -4.13
CA HIS A 172 -4.57 -8.65 -5.50
C HIS A 172 -4.87 -7.47 -6.44
N GLY A 173 -5.47 -6.40 -5.93
CA GLY A 173 -5.90 -5.25 -6.72
C GLY A 173 -7.33 -5.41 -7.25
N ILE A 174 -7.60 -4.93 -8.47
CA ILE A 174 -8.93 -5.02 -9.11
C ILE A 174 -9.22 -6.44 -9.60
N ASP A 175 -10.34 -7.00 -9.18
CA ASP A 175 -10.96 -8.18 -9.79
C ASP A 175 -11.76 -7.76 -11.04
N TRP A 176 -11.09 -7.76 -12.20
CA TRP A 176 -11.71 -7.38 -13.48
C TRP A 176 -12.88 -8.28 -13.91
N PRO A 177 -12.83 -9.62 -13.75
CA PRO A 177 -14.00 -10.47 -13.96
C PRO A 177 -15.20 -10.06 -13.12
N LEU A 178 -15.03 -9.87 -11.80
CA LEU A 178 -16.11 -9.51 -10.90
C LEU A 178 -16.64 -8.09 -11.19
N ARG A 179 -15.76 -7.15 -11.49
CA ARG A 179 -16.11 -5.77 -11.85
C ARG A 179 -16.96 -5.67 -13.11
N ARG A 180 -16.69 -6.53 -14.10
CA ARG A 180 -17.44 -6.61 -15.36
C ARG A 180 -18.73 -7.41 -15.24
N ARG A 181 -18.94 -8.13 -14.14
CA ARG A 181 -20.14 -8.92 -13.91
C ARG A 181 -21.34 -7.99 -13.79
N MET A 182 -22.34 -8.23 -14.62
CA MET A 182 -23.65 -7.58 -14.48
C MET A 182 -24.35 -8.05 -13.21
N PRO A 183 -25.21 -7.22 -12.62
CA PRO A 183 -25.94 -7.64 -11.44
C PRO A 183 -26.92 -8.75 -11.84
N ASP A 184 -27.16 -9.66 -10.92
CA ASP A 184 -28.15 -10.71 -11.11
C ASP A 184 -29.54 -10.08 -11.13
N LEU A 185 -30.14 -10.00 -12.31
CA LEU A 185 -31.44 -9.36 -12.53
C LEU A 185 -32.59 -10.18 -11.93
N ASP A 186 -32.40 -11.48 -11.71
CA ASP A 186 -33.44 -12.37 -11.19
C ASP A 186 -33.69 -12.16 -9.68
N GLY A 187 -32.72 -11.57 -8.97
CA GLY A 187 -32.77 -11.29 -7.53
C GLY A 187 -33.24 -9.89 -7.15
N PHE A 188 -33.50 -8.99 -8.10
CA PHE A 188 -34.01 -7.65 -7.78
C PHE A 188 -35.50 -7.71 -7.47
N ALA A 189 -35.87 -7.60 -6.21
CA ALA A 189 -37.22 -7.19 -5.87
C ALA A 189 -37.44 -5.76 -6.41
N ILE A 190 -38.40 -5.59 -7.31
CA ILE A 190 -38.80 -4.28 -7.86
C ILE A 190 -39.08 -3.34 -6.67
N GLY A 191 -38.37 -2.21 -6.61
CA GLY A 191 -38.47 -1.24 -5.50
C GLY A 191 -37.50 -1.43 -4.33
N ALA A 192 -36.56 -2.37 -4.40
CA ALA A 192 -35.51 -2.55 -3.38
C ALA A 192 -34.38 -1.49 -3.43
N GLY A 193 -34.35 -0.63 -4.45
CA GLY A 193 -33.46 0.52 -4.53
C GLY A 193 -32.02 0.22 -5.00
N GLY A 194 -31.64 -1.04 -5.23
CA GLY A 194 -30.35 -1.41 -5.82
C GLY A 194 -29.84 -2.81 -5.46
N SER A 195 -28.69 -3.18 -6.01
CA SER A 195 -28.00 -4.44 -5.69
C SER A 195 -27.22 -4.34 -4.38
N PRO A 196 -26.93 -5.46 -3.70
CA PRO A 196 -25.91 -5.46 -2.66
C PRO A 196 -24.57 -4.96 -3.20
N ALA A 197 -23.77 -4.33 -2.35
CA ALA A 197 -22.42 -3.93 -2.69
C ALA A 197 -21.52 -5.17 -2.77
N ALA A 198 -20.72 -5.26 -3.82
CA ALA A 198 -19.71 -6.29 -4.02
C ALA A 198 -18.32 -5.64 -3.98
N VAL A 199 -17.41 -6.21 -3.19
CA VAL A 199 -16.00 -5.80 -3.19
C VAL A 199 -15.35 -6.29 -4.48
N VAL A 200 -14.99 -5.37 -5.36
CA VAL A 200 -14.39 -5.63 -6.69
C VAL A 200 -12.89 -5.31 -6.73
N GLY A 201 -12.32 -4.86 -5.62
CA GLY A 201 -10.88 -4.70 -5.50
C GLY A 201 -10.44 -4.50 -4.05
N LYS A 202 -9.21 -4.93 -3.75
CA LYS A 202 -8.63 -4.86 -2.41
C LYS A 202 -7.13 -4.54 -2.48
N TRP A 203 -6.69 -3.64 -1.59
CA TRP A 203 -5.32 -3.16 -1.45
C TRP A 203 -4.95 -2.94 0.00
N TYR A 204 -3.65 -2.91 0.27
CA TYR A 204 -3.11 -2.37 1.51
C TYR A 204 -2.42 -1.02 1.28
N CYS A 205 -2.60 -0.12 2.24
CA CYS A 205 -2.03 1.21 2.21
C CYS A 205 -1.24 1.47 3.50
N PRO A 206 0.09 1.61 3.44
CA PRO A 206 0.89 2.03 4.58
C PRO A 206 0.38 3.34 5.18
N PHE A 207 0.38 3.44 6.52
CA PHE A 207 -0.13 4.60 7.26
C PHE A 207 0.48 5.94 6.79
N MET A 208 1.74 5.93 6.33
CA MET A 208 2.45 7.11 5.85
C MET A 208 1.76 7.81 4.66
N PHE A 209 0.87 7.11 3.93
CA PHE A 209 0.10 7.65 2.83
C PHE A 209 -1.31 8.11 3.23
N ILE A 210 -1.73 7.93 4.49
CA ILE A 210 -3.11 8.18 4.95
C ILE A 210 -3.11 9.14 6.13
N ARG A 211 -4.01 10.13 6.08
CA ARG A 211 -4.34 10.96 7.24
C ARG A 211 -5.69 10.51 7.79
N ASP A 212 -5.69 9.89 8.97
CA ASP A 212 -6.91 9.37 9.60
C ASP A 212 -7.44 10.26 10.74
N GLY A 213 -6.92 11.48 10.87
CA GLY A 213 -7.31 12.43 11.90
C GLY A 213 -6.56 12.25 13.23
N GLU A 214 -5.71 11.23 13.38
CA GLU A 214 -4.85 11.09 14.55
C GLU A 214 -3.83 12.24 14.64
N ARG A 215 -3.64 12.78 15.85
CA ARG A 215 -2.77 13.95 16.06
C ARG A 215 -1.29 13.62 16.01
N ARG A 216 -0.90 12.37 16.30
CA ARG A 216 0.49 11.93 16.40
C ARG A 216 0.71 10.69 15.54
N LEU A 217 1.73 10.72 14.68
CA LEU A 217 2.12 9.58 13.83
C LEU A 217 2.39 8.31 14.63
N LYS A 218 2.98 8.46 15.83
CA LYS A 218 3.22 7.35 16.75
C LYS A 218 1.93 6.61 17.11
N ASP A 219 0.86 7.35 17.40
CA ASP A 219 -0.41 6.76 17.81
C ASP A 219 -1.06 6.04 16.62
N GLN A 220 -0.96 6.63 15.42
CA GLN A 220 -1.41 6.04 14.17
C GLN A 220 -0.70 4.71 13.86
N VAL A 221 0.63 4.67 13.90
CA VAL A 221 1.42 3.45 13.61
C VAL A 221 1.17 2.33 14.61
N ASN A 222 1.03 2.70 15.90
CA ASN A 222 0.72 1.74 16.94
C ASN A 222 -0.67 1.12 16.75
N ARG A 223 -1.60 1.87 16.18
CA ARG A 223 -2.96 1.41 15.90
C ARG A 223 -3.04 0.58 14.63
N CYS A 224 -2.62 1.14 13.49
CA CYS A 224 -2.66 0.51 12.18
C CYS A 224 -1.47 0.94 11.33
N MET A 225 -0.54 0.02 11.06
CA MET A 225 0.58 0.27 10.16
C MET A 225 0.19 0.18 8.68
N PHE A 226 -0.75 -0.70 8.35
CA PHE A 226 -1.32 -0.87 7.02
C PHE A 226 -2.85 -0.79 7.13
N TYR A 227 -3.45 0.07 6.32
CA TYR A 227 -4.89 0.19 6.18
C TYR A 227 -5.36 -0.70 5.04
N GLU A 228 -6.45 -1.40 5.26
CA GLU A 228 -7.18 -2.08 4.20
C GLU A 228 -7.98 -1.05 3.40
N MET A 229 -7.82 -1.07 2.08
CA MET A 229 -8.60 -0.27 1.15
C MET A 229 -9.37 -1.21 0.22
N THR A 230 -10.68 -1.07 0.18
CA THR A 230 -11.56 -1.83 -0.69
C THR A 230 -12.25 -0.92 -1.70
N LEU A 231 -12.50 -1.46 -2.90
CA LEU A 231 -13.37 -0.84 -3.89
C LEU A 231 -14.67 -1.63 -3.94
N GLU A 232 -15.75 -1.02 -3.48
CA GLU A 232 -17.09 -1.60 -3.55
C GLU A 232 -17.85 -1.09 -4.78
N GLN A 233 -18.55 -2.00 -5.45
CA GLN A 233 -19.41 -1.72 -6.59
C GLN A 233 -20.84 -2.18 -6.27
N ARG A 234 -21.80 -1.32 -6.55
CA ARG A 234 -23.23 -1.64 -6.47
C ARG A 234 -23.95 -1.07 -7.69
N TRP A 235 -25.09 -1.66 -8.02
CA TRP A 235 -25.99 -1.17 -9.05
C TRP A 235 -27.16 -0.45 -8.41
N GLU A 236 -27.45 0.74 -8.88
CA GLU A 236 -28.55 1.57 -8.38
C GLU A 236 -29.66 1.62 -9.42
N GLU A 237 -30.89 1.39 -8.98
CA GLU A 237 -32.05 1.46 -9.86
C GLU A 237 -32.35 2.93 -10.16
N ILE A 238 -32.20 3.31 -11.43
CA ILE A 238 -32.49 4.69 -11.88
C ILE A 238 -33.89 4.83 -12.47
N TYR A 239 -34.52 3.72 -12.84
CA TYR A 239 -35.84 3.66 -13.44
C TYR A 239 -36.40 2.23 -13.41
N SER A 240 -37.68 2.09 -13.11
CA SER A 240 -38.46 0.87 -13.32
C SER A 240 -39.83 1.21 -13.91
N CYS A 241 -40.35 0.30 -14.73
CA CYS A 241 -41.70 0.37 -15.26
C CYS A 241 -42.33 -1.03 -15.30
N ASP A 242 -43.56 -1.13 -14.83
CA ASP A 242 -44.32 -2.38 -14.92
C ASP A 242 -44.90 -2.54 -16.33
N ASN A 243 -44.62 -3.67 -16.96
CA ASN A 243 -45.20 -3.99 -18.27
C ASN A 243 -46.64 -4.52 -18.09
N THR A 244 -47.61 -3.61 -17.95
CA THR A 244 -49.01 -3.95 -17.64
C THR A 244 -49.89 -4.29 -18.86
N HIS A 245 -49.29 -4.62 -20.01
CA HIS A 245 -50.05 -4.89 -21.24
C HIS A 245 -49.95 -6.33 -21.73
N TRP A 246 -50.61 -7.25 -21.02
CA TRP A 246 -51.01 -8.55 -21.58
C TRP A 246 -52.55 -8.64 -21.61
N GLY A 247 -53.20 -7.93 -22.55
CA GLY A 247 -54.63 -8.13 -22.80
C GLY A 247 -55.43 -6.98 -23.43
N SER A 248 -54.92 -5.75 -23.48
CA SER A 248 -55.71 -4.63 -24.00
C SER A 248 -55.59 -4.48 -25.52
N ILE A 249 -56.63 -4.94 -26.23
CA ILE A 249 -56.89 -4.74 -27.67
C ILE A 249 -57.27 -3.27 -27.90
N SER A 250 -56.35 -2.36 -27.67
CA SER A 250 -56.51 -0.93 -27.94
C SER A 250 -55.39 -0.53 -28.89
N GLY A 251 -55.75 -0.24 -30.15
CA GLY A 251 -54.84 0.11 -31.24
C GLY A 251 -54.11 1.45 -31.10
N LYS A 252 -53.76 1.86 -29.88
CA LYS A 252 -52.77 2.90 -29.63
C LYS A 252 -51.42 2.22 -29.44
N GLN A 253 -50.53 2.45 -30.39
CA GLN A 253 -49.12 2.12 -30.28
C GLN A 253 -48.59 2.83 -29.01
N PRO A 254 -48.04 2.09 -28.03
CA PRO A 254 -47.46 2.74 -26.86
C PRO A 254 -46.30 3.64 -27.34
N ASP A 255 -46.11 4.77 -26.67
CA ASP A 255 -44.87 5.52 -26.84
C ASP A 255 -43.74 4.61 -26.33
N ASP A 256 -43.01 3.99 -27.25
CA ASP A 256 -41.84 3.14 -26.97
C ASP A 256 -40.62 3.96 -26.45
N GLU A 257 -40.80 5.27 -26.25
CA GLU A 257 -39.75 6.19 -25.83
C GLU A 257 -39.95 6.62 -24.37
N VAL A 258 -39.11 6.09 -23.47
CA VAL A 258 -39.02 6.55 -22.09
C VAL A 258 -37.86 7.55 -21.96
N LYS A 259 -38.17 8.78 -21.53
CA LYS A 259 -37.16 9.80 -21.23
C LYS A 259 -36.76 9.72 -19.76
N VAL A 260 -35.55 9.23 -19.49
CA VAL A 260 -34.96 9.16 -18.15
C VAL A 260 -33.92 10.28 -17.98
N ASN A 261 -34.10 11.15 -16.98
CA ASN A 261 -33.11 12.15 -16.59
C ASN A 261 -32.89 12.07 -15.07
N VAL A 262 -31.84 11.37 -14.66
CA VAL A 262 -31.50 11.11 -13.26
C VAL A 262 -30.03 11.43 -13.03
N THR A 263 -29.74 12.20 -11.98
CA THR A 263 -28.38 12.46 -11.53
C THR A 263 -27.96 11.38 -10.54
N VAL A 264 -26.94 10.60 -10.89
CA VAL A 264 -26.44 9.52 -10.04
C VAL A 264 -25.05 9.86 -9.50
N ARG A 265 -24.82 9.56 -8.22
CA ARG A 265 -23.49 9.70 -7.61
C ARG A 265 -22.60 8.53 -8.06
N ARG A 266 -21.54 8.85 -8.80
CA ARG A 266 -20.64 7.83 -9.38
C ARG A 266 -19.72 7.16 -8.36
N SER A 267 -19.30 7.86 -7.30
CA SER A 267 -18.35 7.34 -6.32
C SER A 267 -18.43 8.06 -4.98
N THR A 268 -18.04 7.35 -3.92
CA THR A 268 -17.92 7.86 -2.55
C THR A 268 -16.65 7.29 -1.92
N ALA A 269 -15.89 8.13 -1.22
CA ALA A 269 -14.77 7.69 -0.40
C ALA A 269 -15.20 7.62 1.08
N LEU A 270 -14.82 6.55 1.76
CA LEU A 270 -15.15 6.29 3.17
C LEU A 270 -13.88 5.90 3.93
N LEU A 271 -13.72 6.39 5.16
CA LEU A 271 -12.64 6.00 6.07
C LEU A 271 -13.24 5.45 7.36
N GLY A 272 -12.79 4.25 7.79
CA GLY A 272 -13.25 3.64 9.05
C GLY A 272 -14.59 2.91 8.99
N GLY A 273 -15.16 2.66 7.79
CA GLY A 273 -16.34 1.82 7.60
C GLY A 273 -17.68 2.42 8.07
N THR A 274 -17.66 3.51 8.84
CA THR A 274 -18.86 4.27 9.18
C THR A 274 -19.24 5.18 8.02
N GLY A 275 -20.50 5.18 7.59
CA GLY A 275 -21.05 5.98 6.49
C GLY A 275 -21.02 7.51 6.68
N ALA A 276 -20.18 8.02 7.58
CA ALA A 276 -19.81 9.42 7.63
C ALA A 276 -18.97 9.73 6.39
N VAL A 277 -19.60 10.32 5.39
CA VAL A 277 -18.94 10.86 4.21
C VAL A 277 -17.92 11.89 4.69
N VAL A 278 -16.64 11.56 4.59
CA VAL A 278 -15.56 12.42 5.11
C VAL A 278 -15.36 13.65 4.21
N GLN A 279 -15.65 13.54 2.90
CA GLN A 279 -15.76 14.68 1.99
C GLN A 279 -16.68 14.37 0.78
N GLU A 280 -17.38 15.39 0.26
CA GLU A 280 -18.04 15.29 -1.05
C GLU A 280 -17.00 15.24 -2.18
N GLY A 281 -16.71 14.04 -2.68
CA GLY A 281 -15.74 13.83 -3.74
C GLY A 281 -15.11 12.44 -3.68
N GLY A 282 -14.21 12.14 -4.62
CA GLY A 282 -13.27 11.02 -4.48
C GLY A 282 -12.10 11.38 -3.54
N PRO A 283 -11.24 10.43 -3.18
CA PRO A 283 -10.06 10.70 -2.38
C PRO A 283 -9.19 11.76 -3.06
N GLN A 284 -8.70 12.75 -2.29
CA GLN A 284 -7.79 13.76 -2.82
C GLN A 284 -6.35 13.40 -2.50
N VAL A 285 -5.47 13.46 -3.49
CA VAL A 285 -4.02 13.27 -3.28
C VAL A 285 -3.37 14.65 -3.24
N VAL A 286 -2.82 15.02 -2.08
CA VAL A 286 -2.04 16.25 -1.90
C VAL A 286 -0.68 15.85 -1.36
N ASP A 287 0.39 16.25 -2.06
CA ASP A 287 1.78 15.90 -1.73
C ASP A 287 1.98 14.39 -1.49
N GLY A 288 1.42 13.55 -2.37
CA GLY A 288 1.55 12.09 -2.29
C GLY A 288 0.84 11.43 -1.10
N VAL A 289 0.09 12.21 -0.31
CA VAL A 289 -0.73 11.74 0.80
C VAL A 289 -2.20 11.76 0.39
N MET A 290 -2.90 10.68 0.68
CA MET A 290 -4.33 10.54 0.41
C MET A 290 -5.13 11.10 1.57
N TRP A 291 -5.97 12.09 1.24
CA TRP A 291 -6.98 12.67 2.10
C TRP A 291 -8.31 11.98 1.80
N PHE A 292 -8.89 11.42 2.85
CA PHE A 292 -10.25 10.90 2.86
C PHE A 292 -11.11 11.89 3.63
#